data_AF-A0AA35XJ45-F1
#
_entry.id   AF-A0AA35XJ45-F1
#
_cell.length_a   1.000
_cell.length_b   1.000
_cell.length_c   1.000
_cell.angle_alpha   90.00
_cell.angle_beta   90.00
_cell.angle_gamma   90.00
#
_symmetry.space_group_name_H-M   'P 1'
#
loop_
_entity.id
_entity.type
_entity.pdbx_description
1 polymer ?
#
loop_
_entity_poly.entity_id
_entity_poly.type
_entity_poly.pdbx_seq_one_letter_code
_entity_poly.pdbx_strand_id
1 'polypeptide(L)'
;MRHTVFCSRAHPWLFVQLSVEKRVSHILQEVDVQLKAVCERFISDMTSGLTVPLKDFLAKCDVIFQLAEKDRLDPASTLLQQPFAKADEVHQVVVQGNKLIKTKVPALRQSLALYLANEETEHILFRPVKASVLQAYEALERIAVRYYSTSDQFIISTPTQDQVSLMLALTQDQDHTQELP
;
A
#
# COMPACT_ATOMS: atom_id res chain seq x y z
N MET A 1 10.47 -76.98 10.16
CA MET A 1 11.85 -76.54 9.79
C MET A 1 11.81 -76.23 8.30
N ARG A 2 12.09 -75.05 7.75
CA ARG A 2 13.06 -73.98 8.06
C ARG A 2 12.42 -72.63 7.68
N HIS A 3 12.38 -71.68 8.61
CA HIS A 3 13.23 -70.47 8.68
C HIS A 3 13.06 -69.48 7.51
N THR A 4 12.46 -68.33 7.87
CA THR A 4 12.75 -66.91 7.52
C THR A 4 13.95 -66.66 6.58
N VAL A 5 13.98 -65.63 5.72
CA VAL A 5 14.08 -64.20 6.09
C VAL A 5 13.67 -63.32 4.90
N PHE A 6 12.83 -62.33 5.19
CA PHE A 6 12.42 -61.21 4.34
C PHE A 6 13.57 -60.21 4.23
N CYS A 7 14.14 -60.01 3.03
CA CYS A 7 15.24 -59.05 2.81
C CYS A 7 14.67 -57.67 2.46
N SER A 8 14.41 -56.87 3.49
CA SER A 8 14.08 -55.44 3.37
C SER A 8 15.39 -54.65 3.36
N ARG A 9 15.83 -54.17 2.19
CA ARG A 9 17.02 -53.32 2.06
C ARG A 9 16.66 -52.07 1.27
N ALA A 10 15.95 -51.15 1.92
CA ALA A 10 15.84 -49.79 1.42
C ALA A 10 17.26 -49.21 1.28
N HIS A 11 17.62 -48.79 0.07
CA HIS A 11 18.96 -48.29 -0.24
C HIS A 11 19.25 -47.00 0.56
N PRO A 12 20.37 -46.92 1.33
CA PRO A 12 20.72 -45.74 2.12
C PRO A 12 20.75 -44.43 1.31
N TRP A 13 21.10 -44.52 0.03
CA TRP A 13 21.12 -43.41 -0.91
C TRP A 13 19.74 -42.81 -1.20
N LEU A 14 18.69 -43.64 -1.27
CA LEU A 14 17.30 -43.15 -1.44
C LEU A 14 16.84 -42.40 -0.18
N PHE A 15 17.22 -42.86 1.01
CA PHE A 15 16.90 -42.16 2.25
C PHE A 15 17.63 -40.81 2.35
N VAL A 16 18.91 -40.75 1.96
CA VAL A 16 19.67 -39.49 1.90
C VAL A 16 19.05 -38.53 0.87
N GLN A 17 18.69 -39.01 -0.32
CA GLN A 17 18.08 -38.20 -1.37
C GLN A 17 16.70 -37.67 -0.97
N LEU A 18 15.82 -38.50 -0.40
CA LEU A 18 14.54 -38.07 0.18
C LEU A 18 14.72 -37.07 1.33
N SER A 19 15.78 -37.22 2.14
CA SER A 19 16.07 -36.29 3.24
C SER A 19 16.57 -34.94 2.71
N VAL A 20 17.34 -34.93 1.62
CA VAL A 20 17.78 -33.71 0.93
C VAL A 20 16.61 -33.03 0.23
N GLU A 21 15.78 -33.75 -0.53
CA GLU A 21 14.60 -33.21 -1.23
C GLU A 21 13.59 -32.59 -0.25
N LYS A 22 13.28 -33.29 0.85
CA LYS A 22 12.42 -32.74 1.91
C LYS A 22 13.02 -31.48 2.52
N ARG A 23 14.33 -31.46 2.79
CA ARG A 23 15.01 -30.29 3.34
C ARG A 23 14.98 -29.10 2.40
N VAL A 24 15.23 -29.31 1.10
CA VAL A 24 15.14 -28.26 0.08
C VAL A 24 13.71 -27.73 -0.01
N SER A 25 12.70 -28.61 -0.01
CA SER A 25 11.29 -28.20 0.00
C SER A 25 10.94 -27.33 1.20
N HIS A 26 11.40 -27.68 2.40
CA HIS A 26 11.19 -26.87 3.60
C HIS A 26 11.90 -25.51 3.53
N ILE A 27 13.13 -25.46 2.99
CA ILE A 27 13.86 -24.20 2.81
C ILE A 27 13.14 -23.29 1.83
N LEU A 28 12.69 -23.81 0.69
CA LEU A 28 11.95 -23.03 -0.31
C LEU A 28 10.65 -22.48 0.27
N GLN A 29 9.91 -23.31 1.01
CA GLN A 29 8.68 -22.86 1.67
C GLN A 29 8.94 -21.73 2.68
N GLU A 30 9.99 -21.84 3.49
CA GLU A 30 10.35 -20.78 4.45
C GLU A 30 10.78 -19.49 3.72
N VAL A 31 11.57 -19.61 2.66
CA VAL A 31 11.97 -18.47 1.83
C VAL A 31 10.75 -17.77 1.23
N ASP A 32 9.78 -18.50 0.71
CA ASP A 32 8.55 -17.91 0.15
C ASP A 32 7.72 -17.18 1.20
N VAL A 33 7.62 -17.76 2.41
CA VAL A 33 6.93 -17.12 3.54
C VAL A 33 7.62 -15.81 3.94
N GLN A 34 8.95 -15.83 4.08
CA GLN A 34 9.72 -14.64 4.43
C GLN A 34 9.66 -13.58 3.32
N LEU A 35 9.78 -13.99 2.06
CA LEU A 35 9.67 -13.08 0.92
C LEU A 35 8.32 -12.38 0.91
N LYS A 36 7.23 -13.14 1.07
CA LYS A 36 5.88 -12.59 1.15
C LYS A 36 5.76 -11.58 2.31
N ALA A 37 6.25 -11.94 3.50
CA ALA A 37 6.18 -11.07 4.67
C ALA A 37 6.94 -9.74 4.45
N VAL A 38 8.13 -9.80 3.83
CA VAL A 38 8.91 -8.60 3.50
C VAL A 38 8.19 -7.73 2.47
N CYS A 39 7.62 -8.34 1.42
CA CYS A 39 6.84 -7.62 0.41
C CYS A 39 5.59 -6.95 1.02
N GLU A 40 4.84 -7.65 1.87
CA GLU A 40 3.67 -7.11 2.56
C GLU A 40 4.05 -5.92 3.46
N ARG A 41 5.15 -6.05 4.21
CA ARG A 41 5.67 -4.96 5.04
C ARG A 41 6.08 -3.76 4.20
N PHE A 42 6.81 -3.98 3.12
CA PHE A 42 7.21 -2.93 2.18
C PHE A 42 5.99 -2.19 1.62
N ILE A 43 4.97 -2.92 1.15
CA ILE A 43 3.73 -2.34 0.63
C ILE A 43 3.04 -1.49 1.71
N SER A 44 2.96 -2.00 2.95
CA SER A 44 2.36 -1.29 4.08
C SER A 44 3.13 0.00 4.42
N ASP A 45 4.46 -0.07 4.49
CA ASP A 45 5.32 1.06 4.84
C ASP A 45 5.27 2.16 3.76
N MET A 46 5.30 1.79 2.48
CA MET A 46 5.16 2.75 1.39
C MET A 46 3.77 3.39 1.35
N THR A 47 2.73 2.57 1.50
CA THR A 47 1.34 3.05 1.49
C THR A 47 1.08 4.00 2.66
N SER A 48 1.49 3.64 3.87
CA SER A 48 1.34 4.50 5.04
C SER A 48 2.07 5.82 4.81
N GLY A 49 3.34 5.77 4.39
CA GLY A 49 4.15 6.97 4.12
C GLY A 49 3.60 7.92 3.05
N LEU A 50 2.80 7.42 2.10
CA LEU A 50 2.15 8.21 1.05
C LEU A 50 0.78 8.77 1.46
N THR A 51 0.10 8.12 2.41
CA THR A 51 -1.30 8.41 2.75
C THR A 51 -1.50 8.98 4.15
N VAL A 52 -0.43 9.21 4.93
CA VAL A 52 -0.48 9.73 6.31
C VAL A 52 -1.51 10.86 6.51
N PRO A 53 -1.42 12.02 5.82
CA PRO A 53 -2.33 13.14 6.10
C PRO A 53 -3.80 12.80 5.82
N LEU A 54 -4.05 11.99 4.79
CA LEU A 54 -5.39 11.53 4.42
C LEU A 54 -5.92 10.58 5.48
N LYS A 55 -5.15 9.55 5.87
CA LYS A 55 -5.56 8.56 6.87
C LYS A 55 -5.80 9.20 8.24
N ASP A 56 -4.96 10.15 8.64
CA ASP A 56 -5.13 10.87 9.91
C ASP A 56 -6.41 11.71 9.91
N PHE A 57 -6.73 12.36 8.79
CA PHE A 57 -7.99 13.08 8.64
C PHE A 57 -9.20 12.12 8.66
N LEU A 58 -9.15 11.03 7.88
CA LEU A 58 -10.22 10.03 7.81
C LEU A 58 -10.48 9.39 9.18
N ALA A 59 -9.43 9.05 9.92
CA ALA A 59 -9.56 8.47 11.26
C ALA A 59 -10.24 9.45 12.24
N LYS A 60 -9.94 10.76 12.15
CA LYS A 60 -10.65 11.77 12.94
C LYS A 60 -12.12 11.86 12.54
N CYS A 61 -12.42 11.83 11.25
CA CYS A 61 -13.81 11.80 10.75
C CYS A 61 -14.56 10.57 11.28
N ASP A 62 -13.95 9.38 11.25
CA ASP A 62 -14.57 8.15 11.76
C ASP A 62 -14.92 8.26 13.26
N VAL A 63 -14.02 8.82 14.07
CA VAL A 63 -14.30 9.08 15.50
C VAL A 63 -15.49 10.04 15.65
N ILE A 64 -15.55 11.10 14.86
CA ILE A 64 -16.66 12.06 14.90
C ILE A 64 -17.97 11.41 14.46
N PHE A 65 -17.95 10.57 13.43
CA PHE A 65 -19.16 9.86 12.99
C PHE A 65 -19.67 8.87 14.03
N GLN A 66 -18.78 8.14 14.71
CA GLN A 66 -19.15 7.25 15.81
C GLN A 66 -19.74 8.02 17.00
N LEU A 67 -19.18 9.20 17.33
CA LEU A 67 -19.71 10.06 18.39
C LEU A 67 -21.08 10.62 18.02
N ALA A 68 -21.25 11.11 16.79
CA ALA A 68 -22.53 11.62 16.30
C ALA A 68 -23.61 10.53 16.33
N GLU A 69 -23.27 9.30 15.93
CA GLU A 69 -24.20 8.16 15.99
C GLU A 69 -24.60 7.83 17.44
N LYS A 70 -23.64 7.77 18.36
CA LYS A 70 -23.87 7.48 19.78
C LYS A 70 -24.77 8.53 20.44
N ASP A 71 -24.52 9.79 20.17
CA ASP A 71 -25.23 10.92 20.76
C ASP A 71 -26.50 11.30 19.96
N ARG A 72 -26.80 10.56 18.89
CA ARG A 72 -27.93 10.78 17.96
C ARG A 72 -27.96 12.20 17.38
N LEU A 73 -26.77 12.73 17.11
CA LEU A 73 -26.57 14.03 16.47
C LEU A 73 -26.48 13.87 14.95
N ASP A 74 -26.72 14.97 14.24
CA ASP A 74 -26.49 14.99 12.80
C ASP A 74 -24.97 14.96 12.50
N PRO A 75 -24.49 13.99 11.70
CA PRO A 75 -23.06 13.83 11.44
C PRO A 75 -22.45 15.00 10.67
N ALA A 76 -23.23 15.69 9.82
CA ALA A 76 -22.73 16.83 9.05
C ALA A 76 -22.39 18.01 9.97
N SER A 77 -23.36 18.42 10.80
CA SER A 77 -23.15 19.50 11.78
C SER A 77 -22.05 19.18 12.79
N THR A 78 -21.99 17.94 13.27
CA THR A 78 -20.95 17.53 14.24
C THR A 78 -19.54 17.59 13.64
N LEU A 79 -19.39 17.18 12.37
CA LEU A 79 -18.12 17.25 11.63
C LEU A 79 -17.70 18.70 11.36
N LEU A 80 -18.59 19.51 10.79
CA LEU A 80 -18.26 20.88 10.36
C LEU A 80 -17.98 21.84 11.53
N GLN A 81 -18.39 21.49 12.74
CA GLN A 81 -18.01 22.22 13.96
C GLN A 81 -16.54 21.99 14.36
N GLN A 82 -15.90 20.94 13.85
CA GLN A 82 -14.53 20.63 14.22
C GLN A 82 -13.53 21.56 13.55
N PRO A 83 -12.48 22.03 14.26
CA PRO A 83 -11.51 22.95 13.70
C PRO A 83 -10.71 22.35 12.55
N PHE A 84 -10.44 21.04 12.58
CA PHE A 84 -9.70 20.33 11.51
C PHE A 84 -10.55 20.07 10.25
N ALA A 85 -11.87 20.24 10.34
CA ALA A 85 -12.82 19.99 9.26
C ALA A 85 -13.21 21.28 8.53
N LYS A 86 -12.52 22.40 8.78
CA LYS A 86 -12.68 23.61 7.96
C LYS A 86 -12.14 23.36 6.56
N ALA A 87 -12.79 23.93 5.55
CA ALA A 87 -12.43 23.70 4.14
C ALA A 87 -10.94 23.98 3.86
N ASP A 88 -10.36 25.05 4.43
CA ASP A 88 -8.93 25.37 4.31
C ASP A 88 -8.02 24.29 4.93
N GLU A 89 -8.40 23.72 6.07
CA GLU A 89 -7.62 22.68 6.75
C GLU A 89 -7.66 21.37 5.96
N VAL A 90 -8.82 21.02 5.40
CA VAL A 90 -8.96 19.86 4.52
C VAL A 90 -8.20 20.08 3.20
N HIS A 91 -8.18 21.30 2.67
CA HIS A 91 -7.31 21.64 1.54
C HIS A 91 -5.83 21.42 1.87
N GLN A 92 -5.37 21.80 3.07
CA GLN A 92 -4.00 21.51 3.50
C GLN A 92 -3.70 20.00 3.54
N VAL A 93 -4.66 19.18 3.99
CA VAL A 93 -4.54 17.72 3.94
C VAL A 93 -4.34 17.22 2.50
N VAL A 94 -5.11 17.74 1.54
CA VAL A 94 -4.97 17.42 0.10
C VAL A 94 -3.61 17.84 -0.43
N VAL A 95 -3.17 19.07 -0.14
CA VAL A 95 -1.87 19.61 -0.58
C VAL A 95 -0.72 18.77 -0.04
N GLN A 96 -0.77 18.39 1.23
CA GLN A 96 0.24 17.53 1.86
C GLN A 96 0.26 16.13 1.22
N GLY A 97 -0.92 15.52 0.98
CA GLY A 97 -1.01 14.23 0.29
C GLY A 97 -0.41 14.30 -1.12
N ASN A 98 -0.77 15.32 -1.89
CA ASN A 98 -0.26 15.52 -3.25
C ASN A 98 1.27 15.73 -3.24
N LYS A 99 1.79 16.45 -2.25
CA LYS A 99 3.24 16.64 -2.07
C LYS A 99 3.94 15.32 -1.77
N LEU A 100 3.37 14.46 -0.93
CA LEU A 100 3.95 13.15 -0.62
C LEU A 100 4.01 12.27 -1.87
N ILE A 101 2.97 12.26 -2.70
CA ILE A 101 2.99 11.54 -3.98
C ILE A 101 4.15 12.04 -4.86
N LYS A 102 4.20 13.35 -5.10
CA LYS A 102 5.21 13.96 -5.98
C LYS A 102 6.64 13.79 -5.51
N THR A 103 6.87 13.64 -4.20
CA THR A 103 8.23 13.55 -3.63
C THR A 103 8.67 12.11 -3.36
N LYS A 104 7.79 11.24 -2.85
CA LYS A 104 8.18 9.88 -2.44
C LYS A 104 8.02 8.85 -3.54
N VAL A 105 7.07 9.01 -4.45
CA VAL A 105 6.83 8.01 -5.51
C VAL A 105 8.01 7.90 -6.49
N PRO A 106 8.67 9.00 -6.93
CA PRO A 106 9.87 8.89 -7.76
C PRO A 106 10.99 8.11 -7.05
N ALA A 107 11.27 8.43 -5.78
CA ALA A 107 12.30 7.75 -4.99
C ALA A 107 12.00 6.26 -4.78
N LEU A 108 10.72 5.93 -4.56
CA LEU A 108 10.24 4.55 -4.48
C LEU A 108 10.46 3.80 -5.80
N ARG A 109 10.07 4.39 -6.94
CA ARG A 109 10.25 3.79 -8.27
C ARG A 109 11.73 3.60 -8.60
N GLN A 110 12.56 4.59 -8.33
CA GLN A 110 14.01 4.48 -8.51
C GLN A 110 14.61 3.36 -7.66
N SER A 111 14.17 3.22 -6.40
CA SER A 111 14.63 2.13 -5.53
C SER A 111 14.18 0.77 -6.06
N LEU A 112 12.93 0.64 -6.50
CA LEU A 112 12.43 -0.60 -7.10
C LEU A 112 13.24 -0.97 -8.35
N ALA A 113 13.46 -0.04 -9.28
CA ALA A 113 14.26 -0.28 -10.48
C ALA A 113 15.73 -0.62 -10.18
N LEU A 114 16.32 -0.02 -9.15
CA LEU A 114 17.70 -0.28 -8.75
C LEU A 114 17.88 -1.71 -8.21
N TYR A 115 16.92 -2.20 -7.42
CA TYR A 115 17.04 -3.49 -6.71
C TYR A 115 16.31 -4.64 -7.40
N LEU A 116 15.32 -4.34 -8.24
CA LEU A 116 14.52 -5.31 -8.99
C LEU A 116 14.86 -5.13 -10.47
N ALA A 117 15.66 -6.03 -11.03
CA ALA A 117 16.03 -6.01 -12.45
C ALA A 117 14.89 -6.46 -13.39
N ASN A 118 13.63 -6.39 -12.94
CA ASN A 118 12.46 -6.89 -13.65
C ASN A 118 11.25 -5.97 -13.44
N GLU A 119 10.86 -5.29 -14.50
CA GLU A 119 9.77 -4.30 -14.51
C GLU A 119 8.42 -4.90 -14.08
N GLU A 120 8.13 -6.15 -14.46
CA GLU A 120 6.90 -6.83 -14.05
C GLU A 120 6.83 -7.00 -12.52
N THR A 121 7.95 -7.31 -11.88
CA THR A 121 8.07 -7.43 -10.42
C THR A 121 7.89 -6.08 -9.73
N GLU A 122 8.45 -5.01 -10.30
CA GLU A 122 8.21 -3.65 -9.81
C GLU A 122 6.72 -3.29 -9.87
N HIS A 123 6.06 -3.60 -11.00
CA HIS A 123 4.64 -3.35 -11.18
C HIS A 123 3.78 -4.17 -10.22
N ILE A 124 4.13 -5.45 -9.99
CA ILE A 124 3.45 -6.31 -9.01
C ILE A 124 3.48 -5.69 -7.61
N LEU A 125 4.63 -5.16 -7.18
CA LEU A 125 4.78 -4.53 -5.86
C LEU A 125 4.13 -3.15 -5.77
N PHE A 126 4.19 -2.36 -6.84
CA PHE A 126 3.64 -1.00 -6.83
C PHE A 126 2.12 -0.96 -7.01
N ARG A 127 1.52 -1.95 -7.69
CA ARG A 127 0.07 -2.04 -7.89
C ARG A 127 -0.75 -1.92 -6.59
N PRO A 128 -0.48 -2.67 -5.50
CA PRO A 128 -1.23 -2.55 -4.25
C PRO A 128 -1.00 -1.19 -3.55
N VAL A 129 0.18 -0.59 -3.69
CA VAL A 129 0.48 0.76 -3.18
C VAL A 129 -0.40 1.79 -3.91
N LYS A 130 -0.43 1.75 -5.24
CA LYS A 130 -1.28 2.61 -6.08
C LYS A 130 -2.76 2.47 -5.70
N ALA A 131 -3.27 1.25 -5.58
CA ALA A 131 -4.67 1.00 -5.24
C ALA A 131 -5.03 1.60 -3.87
N SER A 132 -4.15 1.46 -2.88
CA SER A 132 -4.38 1.97 -1.53
C SER A 132 -4.36 3.51 -1.45
N VAL A 133 -3.48 4.16 -2.23
CA VAL A 133 -3.48 5.63 -2.36
C VAL A 133 -4.79 6.11 -2.98
N LEU A 134 -5.20 5.50 -4.10
CA LEU A 134 -6.46 5.83 -4.78
C LEU A 134 -7.67 5.71 -3.84
N GLN A 135 -7.73 4.63 -3.06
CA GLN A 135 -8.80 4.41 -2.09
C GLN A 135 -8.84 5.49 -0.99
N ALA A 136 -7.68 5.97 -0.52
CA ALA A 136 -7.64 7.05 0.49
C ALA A 136 -8.20 8.37 -0.06
N TYR A 137 -7.87 8.72 -1.31
CA TYR A 137 -8.44 9.89 -1.98
C TYR A 137 -9.93 9.72 -2.26
N GLU A 138 -10.38 8.52 -2.64
CA GLU A 138 -11.79 8.23 -2.86
C GLU A 138 -12.62 8.40 -1.58
N ALA A 139 -12.07 7.95 -0.43
CA ALA A 139 -12.72 8.14 0.86
C ALA A 139 -12.83 9.62 1.24
N LEU A 140 -11.77 10.40 1.00
CA LEU A 140 -11.79 11.85 1.20
C LEU A 140 -12.83 12.54 0.31
N GLU A 141 -12.83 12.22 -0.99
CA GLU A 141 -13.79 12.76 -1.95
C GLU A 141 -15.23 12.47 -1.53
N ARG A 142 -15.50 11.24 -1.07
CA ARG A 142 -16.82 10.83 -0.58
C ARG A 142 -17.28 11.64 0.62
N ILE A 143 -16.38 11.94 1.56
CA ILE A 143 -16.69 12.80 2.71
C ILE A 143 -16.92 14.25 2.23
N ALA A 144 -16.08 14.76 1.34
CA ALA A 144 -16.22 16.10 0.78
C ALA A 144 -17.58 16.29 0.09
N VAL A 145 -17.94 15.38 -0.81
CA VAL A 145 -19.21 15.44 -1.55
C VAL A 145 -20.42 15.30 -0.62
N ARG A 146 -20.32 14.48 0.44
CA ARG A 146 -21.45 14.19 1.32
C ARG A 146 -21.72 15.29 2.35
N TYR A 147 -20.68 15.93 2.88
CA TYR A 147 -20.81 16.79 4.07
C TYR A 147 -20.47 18.26 3.81
N TYR A 148 -19.80 18.60 2.71
CA TYR A 148 -19.35 19.96 2.43
C TYR A 148 -20.20 20.61 1.34
N SER A 149 -20.37 21.94 1.43
CA SER A 149 -21.08 22.70 0.42
C SER A 149 -20.29 22.78 -0.89
N THR A 150 -20.93 23.16 -2.01
CA THR A 150 -20.23 23.35 -3.29
C THR A 150 -19.11 24.39 -3.20
N SER A 151 -19.29 25.43 -2.39
CA SER A 151 -18.25 26.44 -2.15
C SER A 151 -17.06 25.85 -1.41
N ASP A 152 -17.32 25.05 -0.38
CA ASP A 152 -16.26 24.40 0.39
C ASP A 152 -15.53 23.34 -0.44
N GLN A 153 -16.25 22.57 -1.25
CA GLN A 153 -15.66 21.59 -2.18
C GLN A 153 -14.70 22.26 -3.16
N PHE A 154 -15.02 23.47 -3.63
CA PHE A 154 -14.13 24.25 -4.49
C PHE A 154 -12.85 24.67 -3.75
N ILE A 155 -12.96 25.07 -2.47
CA ILE A 155 -11.80 25.42 -1.63
C ILE A 155 -10.94 24.18 -1.37
N ILE A 156 -11.55 23.06 -0.98
CA ILE A 156 -10.85 21.80 -0.70
C ILE A 156 -10.07 21.35 -1.93
N SER A 157 -10.68 21.46 -3.12
CA SER A 157 -10.06 21.13 -4.40
C SER A 157 -9.50 19.70 -4.43
N THR A 158 -10.31 18.73 -3.99
CA THR A 158 -9.94 17.31 -4.00
C THR A 158 -9.66 16.85 -5.43
N PRO A 159 -8.50 16.22 -5.72
CA PRO A 159 -8.21 15.72 -7.05
C PRO A 159 -9.08 14.50 -7.38
N THR A 160 -9.42 14.35 -8.65
CA THR A 160 -10.15 13.17 -9.13
C THR A 160 -9.26 11.92 -9.12
N GLN A 161 -9.87 10.73 -9.13
CA GLN A 161 -9.15 9.45 -9.24
C GLN A 161 -8.18 9.43 -10.44
N ASP A 162 -8.58 9.98 -11.58
CA ASP A 162 -7.72 10.06 -12.77
C ASP A 162 -6.52 10.98 -12.56
N GLN A 163 -6.72 12.14 -11.91
CA GLN A 163 -5.62 13.05 -11.58
C GLN A 163 -4.63 12.40 -10.62
N VAL A 164 -5.12 11.69 -9.60
CA VAL A 164 -4.25 10.94 -8.66
C VAL A 164 -3.51 9.81 -9.38
N SER A 165 -4.21 9.05 -10.23
CA SER A 165 -3.62 7.99 -11.04
C SER A 165 -2.52 8.52 -11.96
N LEU A 166 -2.73 9.69 -12.56
CA LEU A 166 -1.74 10.38 -13.40
C LEU A 166 -0.53 10.85 -12.57
N MET A 167 -0.74 11.45 -11.40
CA MET A 167 0.35 11.82 -10.49
C MET A 167 1.21 10.62 -10.07
N LEU A 168 0.60 9.44 -9.93
CA LEU A 168 1.30 8.18 -9.62
C LEU A 168 2.01 7.55 -10.83
N ALA A 169 1.66 7.96 -12.06
CA ALA A 169 2.22 7.45 -13.30
C ALA A 169 3.36 8.34 -13.85
N LEU A 170 3.21 9.67 -13.78
CA LEU A 170 4.15 10.67 -14.34
C LEU A 170 5.53 10.68 -13.65
N THR A 171 5.75 9.89 -12.61
CA THR A 171 7.02 9.80 -11.88
C THR A 171 7.99 8.78 -12.49
N GLN A 172 7.72 8.25 -13.69
CA GLN A 172 8.61 7.29 -14.38
C GLN A 172 9.64 7.95 -15.33
N ASP A 173 9.47 9.23 -15.72
CA ASP A 173 10.29 9.86 -16.78
C ASP A 173 11.36 10.84 -16.27
N GLN A 174 12.24 10.39 -15.38
CA GLN A 174 13.49 11.12 -15.08
C GLN A 174 14.67 10.15 -14.98
N ASP A 175 15.07 9.51 -16.09
CA ASP A 175 16.49 9.36 -16.40
C ASP A 175 16.74 9.02 -17.88
N HIS A 176 17.09 10.02 -18.68
CA HIS A 176 17.85 9.80 -19.91
C HIS A 176 19.16 10.59 -19.82
N THR A 177 20.24 9.83 -19.91
CA THR A 177 21.60 10.23 -20.33
C THR A 177 22.57 10.59 -19.22
N GLN A 178 23.32 9.58 -18.78
CA GLN A 178 24.72 9.79 -18.41
C GLN A 178 25.58 8.90 -19.31
N GLU A 179 26.15 9.52 -20.36
CA GLU A 179 27.25 8.97 -21.14
C GLU A 179 28.43 8.69 -20.20
N LEU A 180 29.01 7.49 -20.29
CA LEU A 180 30.29 7.18 -19.68
C LEU A 180 31.43 7.62 -20.63
N PRO A 181 32.52 8.20 -20.09
CA PRO A 181 33.73 8.51 -20.85
C PRO A 181 34.50 7.26 -21.30
#